data_AF-A0A964VEV7-F1
#
_entry.id   AF-A0A964VEV7-F1
#
_cell.length_a   1.000
_cell.length_b   1.000
_cell.length_c   1.000
_cell.angle_alpha   90.00
_cell.angle_beta   90.00
_cell.angle_gamma   90.00
#
_symmetry.space_group_name_H-M   'P 1'
#
loop_
_entity.id
_entity.type
_entity.pdbx_description
1 polymer ?
#
loop_
_entity_poly.entity_id
_entity_poly.type
_entity_poly.pdbx_seq_one_letter_code
_entity_poly.pdbx_strand_id
1 'polypeptide(L)'
;MSGESFAVLVVEDEPSSRHLMQTIVESRGHSVEAVGDAEAAWTAFQRDRHPLIVLDWKLALLQNLWCDLGQGYLISRPLDPARAGALIKKRGSLL
;
A
#
# COMPACT_ATOMS: atom_id res chain seq x y z
N MET A 1 4.16 25.95 12.27
CA MET A 1 4.84 25.23 11.18
C MET A 1 3.76 24.78 10.21
N SER A 2 3.69 25.33 9.01
CA SER A 2 2.81 24.78 7.96
C SER A 2 3.49 23.50 7.44
N GLY A 3 3.10 22.35 7.98
CA GLY A 3 3.56 21.05 7.47
C GLY A 3 3.08 20.85 6.03
N GLU A 4 3.93 20.27 5.20
CA GLU A 4 3.60 19.94 3.81
C GLU A 4 2.42 18.95 3.76
N SER A 5 1.44 19.19 2.89
CA SER A 5 0.29 18.31 2.71
C SER A 5 0.57 17.34 1.57
N PHE A 6 0.45 16.04 1.82
CA PHE A 6 0.68 14.98 0.83
C PHE A 6 -0.64 14.35 0.39
N ALA A 7 -0.68 13.89 -0.86
CA ALA A 7 -1.74 13.03 -1.38
C ALA A 7 -1.37 11.56 -1.14
N VAL A 8 -2.08 10.89 -0.23
CA VAL A 8 -1.81 9.51 0.18
C VAL A 8 -2.80 8.57 -0.48
N LEU A 9 -2.31 7.47 -1.06
CA LEU A 9 -3.15 6.37 -1.55
C LEU A 9 -3.24 5.29 -0.47
N VAL A 10 -4.44 4.97 0.00
CA VAL A 10 -4.70 3.88 0.95
C VAL A 10 -5.37 2.73 0.21
N VAL A 11 -4.80 1.52 0.30
CA VAL A 11 -5.33 0.30 -0.32
C VAL A 11 -5.59 -0.72 0.78
N GLU A 12 -6.86 -0.95 1.09
CA GLU A 12 -7.31 -1.77 2.22
C GLU A 12 -8.69 -2.32 1.90
N ASP A 13 -8.85 -3.64 1.88
CA ASP A 13 -10.11 -4.29 1.48
C ASP A 13 -11.18 -4.19 2.58
N GLU A 14 -10.78 -4.22 3.85
CA GLU A 14 -11.70 -4.16 4.99
C GLU A 14 -12.23 -2.72 5.19
N PRO A 15 -13.55 -2.46 5.01
CA PRO A 15 -14.09 -1.09 5.02
C PRO A 15 -13.86 -0.31 6.32
N SER A 16 -13.91 -0.96 7.48
CA SER A 16 -13.74 -0.32 8.78
C SER A 16 -12.31 0.18 8.95
N SER A 17 -11.33 -0.67 8.62
CA SER A 17 -9.90 -0.40 8.67
C SER A 17 -9.53 0.68 7.66
N ARG A 18 -10.07 0.60 6.44
CA ARG A 18 -9.87 1.63 5.40
C ARG A 18 -10.35 3.00 5.89
N HIS A 19 -11.54 3.06 6.49
CA HIS A 19 -12.10 4.31 7.02
C HIS A 19 -11.28 4.87 8.20
N LEU A 20 -10.82 3.99 9.10
CA LEU A 20 -9.94 4.37 10.20
C LEU A 20 -8.62 4.97 9.69
N MET A 21 -7.96 4.29 8.74
CA MET A 21 -6.72 4.76 8.14
C MET A 21 -6.88 6.11 7.44
N GLN A 22 -7.95 6.27 6.65
CA GLN A 22 -8.29 7.54 6.00
C GLN A 22 -8.39 8.66 7.04
N THR A 23 -9.19 8.46 8.09
CA THR A 23 -9.40 9.47 9.15
C THR A 23 -8.10 9.84 9.87
N ILE A 24 -7.23 8.87 10.13
CA ILE A 24 -5.92 9.06 10.78
C ILE A 24 -4.99 9.92 9.92
N VAL A 25 -5.00 9.73 8.60
CA VAL A 25 -4.15 10.48 7.66
C VAL A 25 -4.71 11.88 7.42
N GLU A 26 -6.03 12.00 7.22
CA GLU A 26 -6.71 13.30 7.04
C GLU A 26 -6.58 14.20 8.27
N SER A 27 -6.71 13.65 9.48
CA SER A 27 -6.52 14.40 10.74
C SER A 27 -5.10 14.95 10.93
N ARG A 28 -4.12 14.47 10.15
CA ARG A 28 -2.74 15.00 10.11
C ARG A 28 -2.54 16.09 9.05
N GLY A 29 -3.58 16.47 8.31
CA GLY A 29 -3.55 17.53 7.29
C GLY A 29 -3.13 17.05 5.90
N HIS A 30 -3.20 15.74 5.63
CA HIS A 30 -2.92 15.15 4.33
C HIS A 30 -4.24 14.80 3.60
N SER A 31 -4.23 14.75 2.27
CA SER A 31 -5.36 14.24 1.51
C SER A 31 -5.23 12.74 1.28
N VAL A 32 -6.38 12.05 1.17
CA VAL A 32 -6.42 10.59 1.01
C VAL A 32 -7.31 10.22 -0.16
N GLU A 33 -6.80 9.34 -1.01
CA GLU A 33 -7.60 8.50 -1.90
C GLU A 33 -7.58 7.08 -1.33
N ALA A 34 -8.75 6.55 -0.93
CA ALA A 34 -8.85 5.24 -0.31
C ALA A 34 -9.62 4.27 -1.21
N VAL A 35 -9.04 3.11 -1.50
CA VAL A 35 -9.58 2.10 -2.41
C VAL A 35 -9.56 0.72 -1.77
N GLY A 36 -10.48 -0.15 -2.19
CA GLY A 36 -10.71 -1.47 -1.60
C GLY A 36 -10.03 -2.64 -2.32
N ASP A 37 -9.44 -2.40 -3.49
CA ASP A 37 -8.92 -3.45 -4.37
C ASP A 37 -7.71 -2.99 -5.18
N ALA A 38 -7.03 -3.96 -5.79
CA ALA A 38 -5.77 -3.74 -6.49
C ALA A 38 -5.98 -3.01 -7.82
N GLU A 39 -7.10 -3.25 -8.51
CA GLU A 39 -7.45 -2.64 -9.79
C GLU A 39 -7.70 -1.13 -9.65
N ALA A 40 -8.47 -0.74 -8.63
CA ALA A 40 -8.71 0.65 -8.26
C ALA A 40 -7.41 1.33 -7.81
N ALA A 41 -6.58 0.63 -7.01
CA ALA A 41 -5.27 1.14 -6.62
C ALA A 41 -4.34 1.36 -7.81
N TRP A 42 -4.30 0.42 -8.75
CA TRP A 42 -3.48 0.52 -9.95
C TRP A 42 -3.96 1.65 -10.87
N THR A 43 -5.26 1.85 -10.95
CA THR A 43 -5.86 2.96 -11.71
C THR A 43 -5.50 4.30 -11.06
N ALA A 44 -5.66 4.43 -9.75
CA ALA A 44 -5.30 5.63 -9.00
C ALA A 44 -3.80 5.96 -9.12
N PHE A 45 -2.94 4.96 -8.93
CA PHE A 45 -1.48 5.11 -8.99
C PHE A 45 -0.97 5.58 -10.37
N GLN A 46 -1.63 5.15 -11.45
CA GLN A 46 -1.26 5.62 -12.79
C GLN A 46 -1.80 7.02 -13.10
N ARG A 47 -2.92 7.40 -12.48
CA ARG A 47 -3.60 8.67 -12.74
C ARG A 47 -2.89 9.84 -12.07
N ASP A 48 -2.51 9.68 -10.81
CA ASP A 48 -1.96 10.75 -9.98
C ASP A 48 -0.66 10.32 -9.28
N ARG A 49 0.16 11.30 -8.89
CA ARG A 49 1.37 11.03 -8.09
C ARG A 49 1.03 11.04 -6.60
N HIS A 50 1.12 9.89 -5.95
CA HIS A 50 1.02 9.75 -4.49
C HIS A 50 2.41 9.61 -3.86
N PRO A 51 2.91 10.60 -3.08
CA PRO A 51 4.21 10.50 -2.41
C PRO A 51 4.28 9.40 -1.34
N LEU A 52 3.13 8.91 -0.88
CA LEU A 52 3.00 7.81 0.07
C LEU A 52 1.84 6.90 -0.35
N ILE A 53 2.07 5.60 -0.28
CA ILE A 53 1.04 4.57 -0.45
C ILE A 53 1.03 3.71 0.80
N VAL A 54 -0.13 3.59 1.43
CA VAL A 54 -0.39 2.68 2.55
C VAL A 54 -1.15 1.49 1.99
N LEU A 55 -0.54 0.31 2.03
CA LEU A 55 -1.08 -0.87 1.37
C LEU A 55 -1.20 -2.02 2.37
N ASP A 56 -2.41 -2.56 2.48
CA ASP A 56 -2.64 -3.72 3.32
C ASP A 56 -1.93 -4.96 2.77
N TRP A 57 -1.23 -5.64 3.66
CA TRP A 57 -0.42 -6.80 3.36
C TRP A 57 -1.25 -8.08 3.18
N LYS A 58 -2.51 -8.07 3.59
CA LYS A 58 -3.43 -9.20 3.38
C LYS A 58 -4.21 -9.09 2.07
N LEU A 59 -4.05 -8.04 1.28
CA LEU A 59 -4.47 -8.06 -0.13
C LEU A 59 -3.83 -9.26 -0.83
N ALA A 60 -4.63 -10.10 -1.48
CA ALA A 60 -4.28 -11.45 -1.93
C ALA A 60 -2.95 -11.56 -2.71
N LEU A 61 -2.55 -10.49 -3.40
CA LEU A 61 -1.27 -10.39 -4.10
C LEU A 61 -0.06 -10.53 -3.15
N LEU A 62 -0.12 -9.93 -1.97
CA LEU A 62 0.94 -9.99 -0.96
C LEU A 62 0.86 -11.25 -0.11
N GLN A 63 -0.31 -11.82 0.19
CA GLN A 63 -0.43 -13.09 0.91
C GLN A 63 0.37 -14.22 0.27
N ASN A 64 0.41 -14.26 -1.06
CA ASN A 64 1.22 -15.25 -1.74
C ASN A 64 2.71 -15.08 -1.38
N LEU A 65 3.23 -13.85 -1.24
CA LEU A 65 4.64 -13.59 -0.86
C LEU A 65 4.96 -14.04 0.57
N TRP A 66 3.95 -14.25 1.42
CA TRP A 66 4.12 -14.67 2.81
C TRP A 66 4.64 -16.09 2.99
N CYS A 67 4.29 -17.04 2.09
CA CYS A 67 4.83 -18.40 2.18
C CYS A 67 6.35 -18.46 2.02
N ASP A 68 6.93 -17.55 1.21
CA ASP A 68 8.37 -17.63 0.89
C ASP A 68 9.24 -16.73 1.78
N LEU A 69 8.66 -15.70 2.41
CA LEU A 69 9.42 -14.61 3.06
C LEU A 69 8.91 -14.21 4.46
N GLY A 70 7.79 -14.78 4.93
CA GLY A 70 6.92 -14.18 5.94
C GLY A 70 7.27 -14.35 7.43
N GLN A 71 8.31 -15.08 7.84
CA GLN A 71 8.65 -15.15 9.27
C GLN A 71 9.89 -14.35 9.64
N GLY A 72 9.64 -13.10 10.06
CA GLY A 72 10.42 -12.45 11.11
C GLY A 72 11.14 -11.16 10.74
N TYR A 73 11.71 -11.04 9.54
CA TYR A 73 12.73 -9.99 9.30
C TYR A 73 12.20 -8.73 8.57
N LEU A 74 11.15 -8.85 7.75
CA LEU A 74 10.72 -7.77 6.83
C LEU A 74 9.52 -6.96 7.31
N ILE A 75 8.78 -7.42 8.33
CA ILE A 75 7.62 -6.70 8.89
C ILE A 75 8.04 -5.56 9.83
N SER A 76 9.27 -5.61 10.35
CA SER A 76 9.80 -4.60 11.28
C SER A 76 10.64 -3.52 10.60
N ARG A 77 10.95 -3.67 9.30
CA ARG A 77 11.75 -2.72 8.53
C ARG A 77 11.08 -2.45 7.18
N PRO A 78 10.92 -1.18 6.76
CA PRO A 78 10.38 -0.85 5.45
C PRO A 78 11.11 -1.62 4.34
N LEU A 79 10.37 -2.30 3.48
CA LEU A 79 10.93 -2.97 2.31
C LEU A 79 11.28 -1.91 1.27
N ASP A 80 12.52 -1.96 0.77
CA ASP A 80 12.96 -1.11 -0.34
C ASP A 80 12.04 -1.29 -1.58
N PRO A 81 11.53 -0.21 -2.20
CA PRO A 81 10.60 -0.30 -3.34
C PRO A 81 11.15 -1.07 -4.55
N ALA A 82 12.45 -0.95 -4.85
CA ALA A 82 13.05 -1.68 -5.98
C ALA A 82 13.10 -3.18 -5.68
N ARG A 83 13.42 -3.54 -4.45
CA ARG A 83 13.38 -4.92 -3.96
C ARG A 83 11.95 -5.49 -3.97
N ALA A 84 10.95 -4.71 -3.55
CA ALA A 84 9.54 -5.09 -3.62
C ALA A 84 9.12 -5.36 -5.07
N GLY A 85 9.46 -4.45 -6.00
CA GLY A 85 9.15 -4.60 -7.42
C GLY A 85 9.77 -5.84 -8.05
N ALA A 86 11.01 -6.20 -7.68
CA ALA A 86 11.66 -7.42 -8.16
C ALA A 86 10.94 -8.70 -7.70
N LEU A 87 10.47 -8.73 -6.45
CA LEU A 87 9.74 -9.88 -5.90
C LEU A 87 8.38 -10.08 -6.60
N ILE A 88 7.66 -8.99 -6.86
CA ILE A 88 6.39 -9.01 -7.59
C ILE A 88 6.61 -9.54 -9.02
N LYS A 89 7.61 -9.01 -9.75
CA LYS A 89 7.91 -9.42 -11.14
C LYS A 89 8.31 -10.89 -11.25
N LYS A 90 9.14 -11.38 -10.32
CA LYS A 90 9.60 -12.78 -10.33
C LYS A 90 8.43 -13.76 -10.29
N ARG A 91 7.38 -13.45 -9.54
CA ARG A 91 6.17 -14.28 -9.42
C ARG A 91 5.17 -14.10 -10.54
N GLY A 92 5.05 -12.90 -11.11
CA GLY A 92 4.28 -12.68 -12.34
C GLY A 92 4.80 -13.47 -13.56
N SER A 93 6.04 -13.97 -13.52
CA SER A 93 6.60 -14.86 -14.56
C SER A 93 6.40 -16.36 -14.30
N LEU A 94 5.86 -16.73 -13.13
CA LEU A 94 5.65 -18.11 -12.67
C LEU A 94 4.16 -18.52 -12.67
N LEU A 95 3.28 -17.62 -13.11
CA LEU A 95 1.85 -17.83 -13.40
C LEU A 95 1.64 -17.62 -14.90
#